data_AF-A0A954AKG1-F1
#
_entry.id   AF-A0A954AKG1-F1
#
_cell.length_a   1.000
_cell.length_b   1.000
_cell.length_c   1.000
_cell.angle_alpha   90.00
_cell.angle_beta   90.00
_cell.angle_gamma   90.00
#
_symmetry.space_group_name_H-M   'P 1'
#
loop_
_entity.id
_entity.type
_entity.pdbx_description
1 polymer ?
#
loop_
_entity_poly.entity_id
_entity_poly.type
_entity_poly.pdbx_seq_one_letter_code
_entity_poly.pdbx_strand_id
1 'polypeptide(L)'
;MTAANDENRPRPSFFGERNSATRIDMFEELSETAEPALRQFFRRLDAAHFVDEVLLPTLKLGDARVYCAVRDRPWPPWGLGARHISAVCDAHSIAPESWAISPVYVADEDATNIGLVSAVYKEVLESIAVSKTAEVCYLVAEGSKLADHVLRDVGFRVFEDVFMTEQARYYTYRISARELLDKLGLAKTSTPALLMHEVRDDTLVKNALFHQTVLLGARAELRDVLLRPEILRLVRGGHASKPGGVPGGTGTELGTDMRLGPRDRELPAIYVALGGFLRDKREGLVQKLVQKQDAFEAATVLPRGEKKAKVDERVRKAQTLDDLSFVRDEFLERLKGTLEGAIARLGMEAFPVGEIELQVTASGDGDYYRMHTDADAESTRVLSFVYFLHSEPRRFSGGELRLFDDRLVRGDSHADSSVLISPRQDMLVLFRSDSPHELLPVRVPTKEFADSRFTINGWVHRKAKG
;
A
#
# COMPACT_ATOMS: atom_id res chain seq x y z
N MET A 1 -23.89 45.69 35.83
CA MET A 1 -23.07 44.82 34.98
C MET A 1 -23.81 43.51 34.83
N THR A 2 -24.47 43.33 33.69
CA THR A 2 -25.23 42.14 33.32
C THR A 2 -24.28 40.97 33.11
N ALA A 3 -24.49 39.89 33.87
CA ALA A 3 -23.90 38.59 33.60
C ALA A 3 -24.44 38.12 32.23
N ALA A 4 -23.62 38.24 31.19
CA ALA A 4 -23.93 37.68 29.89
C ALA A 4 -23.84 36.15 29.98
N ASN A 5 -24.89 35.47 29.53
CA ASN A 5 -25.02 34.02 29.43
C ASN A 5 -23.77 33.36 28.84
N ASP A 6 -23.03 32.64 29.68
CA ASP A 6 -21.89 31.77 29.31
C ASP A 6 -22.36 30.40 28.77
N GLU A 7 -23.68 30.16 28.69
CA GLU A 7 -24.26 28.88 28.24
C GLU A 7 -24.10 28.63 26.73
N ASN A 8 -23.73 29.64 25.94
CA ASN A 8 -23.67 29.54 24.48
C ASN A 8 -22.24 29.61 23.90
N ARG A 9 -21.21 29.53 24.74
CA ARG A 9 -19.84 29.29 24.24
C ARG A 9 -19.68 27.79 23.99
N PRO A 10 -19.29 27.37 22.77
CA PRO A 10 -18.98 25.96 22.52
C PRO A 10 -17.89 25.54 23.50
N ARG A 11 -18.21 24.57 24.37
CA ARG A 11 -17.20 24.01 25.27
C ARG A 11 -16.17 23.29 24.42
N PRO A 12 -14.87 23.53 24.62
CA PRO A 12 -13.85 22.82 23.89
C PRO A 12 -13.98 21.31 24.17
N SER A 13 -13.90 20.49 23.12
CA SER A 13 -13.86 19.03 23.28
C SER A 13 -12.68 18.62 24.15
N PHE A 14 -12.90 17.65 25.05
CA PHE A 14 -11.86 17.14 25.96
C PHE A 14 -10.59 16.68 25.22
N PHE A 15 -10.74 16.12 24.02
CA PHE A 15 -9.62 15.67 23.19
C PHE A 15 -9.20 16.71 22.13
N GLY A 16 -9.96 17.79 21.94
CA GLY A 16 -9.74 18.75 20.85
C GLY A 16 -8.35 19.38 20.87
N GLU A 17 -7.88 19.84 22.03
CA GLU A 17 -6.53 20.40 22.17
C GLU A 17 -5.45 19.34 21.88
N ARG A 18 -5.64 18.12 22.38
CA ARG A 18 -4.70 17.01 22.19
C ARG A 18 -4.58 16.59 20.72
N ASN A 19 -5.70 16.60 20.01
CA ASN A 19 -5.82 16.17 18.62
C ASN A 19 -5.40 17.29 17.64
N SER A 20 -5.40 18.56 18.05
CA SER A 20 -5.17 19.73 17.19
C SER A 20 -3.83 19.73 16.44
N ALA A 21 -2.79 19.12 17.00
CA ALA A 21 -1.46 18.98 16.39
C ALA A 21 -1.22 17.59 15.76
N THR A 22 -2.27 16.79 15.56
CA THR A 22 -2.15 15.42 15.04
C THR A 22 -2.25 15.40 13.52
N ARG A 23 -1.29 14.77 12.87
CA ARG A 23 -1.41 14.32 11.47
C ARG A 23 -1.47 12.80 11.42
N ILE A 24 -1.98 12.24 10.33
CA ILE A 24 -1.97 10.80 10.11
C ILE A 24 -1.00 10.52 8.97
N ASP A 25 0.07 9.79 9.28
CA ASP A 25 1.09 9.38 8.32
C ASP A 25 0.86 7.90 7.98
N MET A 26 0.99 7.54 6.70
CA MET A 26 1.02 6.15 6.23
C MET A 26 2.48 5.75 5.92
N PHE A 27 2.89 4.57 6.40
CA PHE A 27 4.21 3.99 6.23
C PHE A 27 4.11 2.64 5.52
N GLU A 28 4.74 2.53 4.36
CA GLU A 28 5.07 1.25 3.73
C GLU A 28 6.49 0.79 4.15
N GLU A 29 7.31 1.73 4.60
CA GLU A 29 8.63 1.54 5.20
C GLU A 29 8.80 2.56 6.34
N LEU A 30 9.52 2.20 7.39
CA LEU A 30 9.78 3.09 8.53
C LEU A 30 11.13 3.80 8.38
N SER A 31 11.14 5.11 8.63
CA SER A 31 12.37 5.88 8.72
C SER A 31 13.11 5.65 10.05
N GLU A 32 14.37 6.08 10.12
CA GLU A 32 15.20 6.07 11.33
C GLU A 32 14.56 6.84 12.52
N THR A 33 13.60 7.71 12.25
CA THR A 33 12.85 8.45 13.30
C THR A 33 11.47 7.86 13.58
N ALA A 34 10.84 7.21 12.59
CA ALA A 34 9.52 6.59 12.74
C ALA A 34 9.61 5.23 13.47
N GLU A 35 10.62 4.41 13.17
CA GLU A 35 10.77 3.11 13.82
C GLU A 35 10.96 3.22 15.35
N PRO A 36 11.88 4.07 15.88
CA PRO A 36 12.00 4.23 17.33
C PRO A 36 10.73 4.79 17.99
N ALA A 37 10.00 5.68 17.31
CA ALA A 37 8.73 6.22 17.80
C ALA A 37 7.65 5.13 17.87
N LEU A 38 7.61 4.22 16.88
CA LEU A 38 6.68 3.09 16.86
C LEU A 38 6.99 2.08 17.98
N ARG A 39 8.28 1.76 18.16
CA ARG A 39 8.76 0.94 19.28
C ARG A 39 8.42 1.55 20.63
N GLN A 40 8.60 2.87 20.78
CA GLN A 40 8.23 3.59 22.00
C GLN A 40 6.72 3.51 22.26
N PHE A 41 5.88 3.66 21.23
CA PHE A 41 4.44 3.54 21.34
C PHE A 41 4.02 2.15 21.85
N PHE A 42 4.45 1.07 21.20
CA PHE A 42 4.08 -0.29 21.61
C PHE A 42 4.69 -0.72 22.94
N ARG A 43 5.84 -0.16 23.33
CA ARG A 43 6.38 -0.33 24.69
C ARG A 43 5.43 0.20 25.77
N ARG A 44 4.73 1.31 25.50
CA ARG A 44 3.73 1.87 26.43
C ARG A 44 2.48 1.00 26.54
N LEU A 45 2.22 0.17 25.54
CA LEU A 45 1.13 -0.81 25.52
C LEU A 45 1.54 -2.17 26.10
N ASP A 46 2.77 -2.30 26.62
CA ASP A 46 3.35 -3.57 27.06
C ASP A 46 3.39 -4.64 25.96
N ALA A 47 3.54 -4.19 24.70
CA ALA A 47 3.48 -5.01 23.50
C ALA A 47 4.68 -4.73 22.56
N ALA A 48 5.85 -4.43 23.12
CA ALA A 48 7.03 -4.06 22.33
C ALA A 48 7.43 -5.14 21.31
N HIS A 49 7.25 -6.42 21.68
CA HIS A 49 7.53 -7.58 20.83
C HIS A 49 6.71 -7.55 19.52
N PHE A 50 5.49 -7.02 19.54
CA PHE A 50 4.61 -6.93 18.38
C PHE A 50 5.25 -6.13 17.23
N VAL A 51 6.08 -5.12 17.54
CA VAL A 51 6.78 -4.37 16.49
C VAL A 51 7.81 -5.24 15.78
N ASP A 52 8.61 -5.99 16.54
CA ASP A 52 9.72 -6.80 16.02
C ASP A 52 9.27 -8.08 15.34
N GLU A 53 8.25 -8.73 15.92
CA GLU A 53 7.80 -10.05 15.49
C GLU A 53 6.71 -9.96 14.41
N VAL A 54 6.01 -8.82 14.32
CA VAL A 54 4.80 -8.72 13.51
C VAL A 54 4.86 -7.54 12.52
N LEU A 55 4.99 -6.31 13.00
CA LEU A 55 4.90 -5.13 12.12
C LEU A 55 6.11 -4.98 11.20
N LEU A 56 7.34 -5.06 11.73
CA LEU A 56 8.54 -4.89 10.92
C LEU A 56 8.72 -6.00 9.87
N PRO A 57 8.51 -7.29 10.18
CA PRO A 57 8.61 -8.35 9.17
C PRO A 57 7.62 -8.17 8.03
N THR A 58 6.37 -7.81 8.34
CA THR A 58 5.32 -7.67 7.32
C THR A 58 5.46 -6.42 6.46
N LEU A 59 5.97 -5.31 7.03
CA LEU A 59 6.39 -4.14 6.26
C LEU A 59 7.54 -4.49 5.30
N LYS A 60 8.57 -5.22 5.76
CA LYS A 60 9.70 -5.65 4.92
C LYS A 60 9.28 -6.57 3.78
N LEU A 61 8.26 -7.41 3.99
CA LEU A 61 7.66 -8.25 2.95
C LEU A 61 6.77 -7.48 1.96
N GLY A 62 6.47 -6.21 2.24
CA GLY A 62 5.59 -5.37 1.43
C GLY A 62 4.11 -5.75 1.54
N ASP A 63 3.75 -6.50 2.59
CA ASP A 63 2.43 -7.07 2.83
C ASP A 63 1.60 -6.26 3.81
N ALA A 64 2.18 -5.21 4.40
CA ALA A 64 1.50 -4.35 5.35
C ALA A 64 1.72 -2.87 5.01
N ARG A 65 0.77 -2.06 5.48
CA ARG A 65 0.88 -0.61 5.58
C ARG A 65 0.55 -0.24 7.01
N VAL A 66 1.33 0.65 7.62
CA VAL A 66 1.11 1.12 8.99
C VAL A 66 0.69 2.59 8.95
N TYR A 67 -0.44 2.91 9.56
CA TYR A 67 -0.99 4.26 9.67
C TYR A 67 -0.81 4.71 11.10
N CYS A 68 -0.14 5.84 11.30
CA CYS A 68 0.10 6.38 12.62
C CYS A 68 -0.47 7.79 12.75
N ALA A 69 -1.19 8.04 13.84
CA ALA A 69 -1.40 9.40 14.30
C ALA A 69 -0.11 9.93 14.92
N VAL A 70 0.49 10.92 14.28
CA VAL A 70 1.78 11.50 14.64
C VAL A 70 1.60 12.93 15.14
N ARG A 71 2.30 13.24 16.24
CA ARG A 71 2.50 14.59 16.76
C ARG A 71 4.00 14.85 16.84
N ASP A 72 4.46 15.86 16.12
CA ASP A 72 5.86 16.28 16.25
C ASP A 72 6.02 17.26 17.41
N ARG A 73 7.18 17.22 18.05
CA ARG A 73 7.59 18.25 19.01
C ARG A 73 7.65 19.60 18.28
N PRO A 74 7.08 20.68 18.84
CA PRO A 74 7.11 22.00 18.22
C PRO A 74 8.53 22.50 17.97
N TRP A 75 9.45 22.27 18.91
CA TRP A 75 10.86 22.66 18.79
C TRP A 75 11.78 21.90 19.78
N PRO A 76 12.96 21.42 19.38
CA PRO A 76 13.37 21.18 17.99
C PRO A 76 12.57 20.00 17.39
N PRO A 77 12.12 20.07 16.13
CA PRO A 77 11.33 19.01 15.48
C PRO A 77 12.17 17.83 14.97
N TRP A 78 13.41 17.65 15.46
CA TRP A 78 14.33 16.60 15.04
C TRP A 78 15.00 15.90 16.23
N GLY A 79 15.58 14.73 15.96
CA GLY A 79 16.24 13.90 16.95
C GLY A 79 15.34 12.81 17.54
N LEU A 80 15.94 11.93 18.35
CA LEU A 80 15.21 10.86 19.04
C LEU A 80 14.17 11.46 19.99
N GLY A 81 12.92 10.99 19.86
CA GLY A 81 11.79 11.48 20.65
C GLY A 81 11.19 12.82 20.17
N ALA A 82 11.60 13.33 19.01
CA ALA A 82 10.92 14.47 18.37
C ALA A 82 9.57 14.08 17.76
N ARG A 83 9.41 12.81 17.38
CA ARG A 83 8.17 12.26 16.84
C ARG A 83 7.45 11.45 17.91
N HIS A 84 6.21 11.81 18.20
CA HIS A 84 5.33 11.09 19.12
C HIS A 84 4.19 10.43 18.35
N ILE A 85 4.02 9.12 18.50
CA ILE A 85 2.90 8.38 17.93
C ILE A 85 1.80 8.23 18.99
N SER A 86 0.57 8.60 18.65
CA SER A 86 -0.61 8.57 19.52
C SER A 86 -1.58 7.44 19.20
N ALA A 87 -1.60 6.99 17.95
CA ALA A 87 -2.42 5.88 17.52
C ALA A 87 -1.74 5.14 16.38
N VAL A 88 -1.97 3.84 16.26
CA VAL A 88 -1.41 2.98 15.20
C VAL A 88 -2.49 2.04 14.68
N CYS A 89 -2.59 1.91 13.36
CA CYS A 89 -3.38 0.89 12.70
C CYS A 89 -2.52 0.23 11.61
N ASP A 90 -2.48 -1.10 11.57
CA ASP A 90 -1.88 -1.84 10.47
C ASP A 90 -2.94 -2.39 9.53
N ALA A 91 -2.68 -2.31 8.22
CA ALA A 91 -3.49 -2.89 7.17
C ALA A 91 -2.65 -3.91 6.40
N HIS A 92 -3.03 -5.17 6.50
CA HIS A 92 -2.34 -6.30 5.89
C HIS A 92 -3.05 -6.73 4.60
N SER A 93 -2.30 -6.77 3.51
CA SER A 93 -2.76 -7.36 2.26
C SER A 93 -2.76 -8.88 2.38
N ILE A 94 -3.95 -9.48 2.42
CA ILE A 94 -4.11 -10.94 2.54
C ILE A 94 -4.28 -11.62 1.18
N ALA A 95 -4.94 -10.94 0.24
CA ALA A 95 -5.09 -11.30 -1.16
C ALA A 95 -5.23 -10.00 -1.98
N PRO A 96 -5.15 -10.04 -3.33
CA PRO A 96 -5.44 -8.85 -4.13
C PRO A 96 -6.79 -8.26 -3.74
N GLU A 97 -6.81 -6.95 -3.50
CA GLU A 97 -8.04 -6.23 -3.11
C GLU A 97 -8.67 -6.72 -1.79
N SER A 98 -7.95 -7.49 -0.96
CA SER A 98 -8.49 -7.98 0.31
C SER A 98 -7.52 -7.68 1.44
N TRP A 99 -8.01 -6.97 2.45
CA TRP A 99 -7.19 -6.38 3.51
C TRP A 99 -7.69 -6.81 4.89
N ALA A 100 -6.79 -7.31 5.73
CA ALA A 100 -7.05 -7.46 7.15
C ALA A 100 -6.56 -6.20 7.88
N ILE A 101 -7.45 -5.50 8.56
CA ILE A 101 -7.13 -4.25 9.25
C ILE A 101 -7.10 -4.53 10.75
N SER A 102 -6.03 -4.17 11.43
CA SER A 102 -5.94 -4.27 12.89
C SER A 102 -6.99 -3.38 13.59
N PRO A 103 -7.19 -3.55 14.90
CA PRO A 103 -7.70 -2.45 15.71
C PRO A 103 -6.80 -1.21 15.56
N VAL A 104 -7.39 -0.03 15.74
CA VAL A 104 -6.56 1.16 15.99
C VAL A 104 -6.11 1.11 17.44
N TYR A 105 -4.82 0.85 17.62
CA TYR A 105 -4.19 0.87 18.92
C TYR A 105 -3.97 2.31 19.36
N VAL A 106 -4.30 2.60 20.61
CA VAL A 106 -4.10 3.90 21.27
C VAL A 106 -3.57 3.67 22.68
N ALA A 107 -2.85 4.63 23.24
CA ALA A 107 -2.48 4.58 24.65
C ALA A 107 -3.70 4.75 25.56
N ASP A 108 -3.59 4.32 26.83
CA ASP A 108 -4.71 4.32 27.78
C ASP A 108 -5.37 5.70 27.93
N GLU A 109 -4.60 6.79 27.85
CA GLU A 109 -5.16 8.14 27.95
C GLU A 109 -6.01 8.57 26.75
N ASP A 110 -5.95 7.84 25.63
CA ASP A 110 -6.69 8.06 24.40
C ASP A 110 -7.69 6.91 24.12
N ALA A 111 -7.89 5.99 25.08
CA ALA A 111 -8.75 4.82 24.92
C ALA A 111 -10.19 5.14 24.51
N THR A 112 -10.73 6.30 24.93
CA THR A 112 -12.06 6.79 24.55
C THR A 112 -12.02 7.94 23.55
N ASN A 113 -10.86 8.23 22.96
CA ASN A 113 -10.69 9.25 21.92
C ASN A 113 -11.19 8.72 20.57
N ILE A 114 -12.50 8.50 20.46
CA ILE A 114 -13.12 7.90 19.27
C ILE A 114 -12.89 8.75 18.03
N GLY A 115 -12.84 10.07 18.16
CA GLY A 115 -12.46 10.95 17.04
C GLY A 115 -11.07 10.65 16.46
N LEU A 116 -10.05 10.46 17.31
CA LEU A 116 -8.71 10.05 16.86
C LEU A 116 -8.72 8.66 16.23
N VAL A 117 -9.37 7.70 16.88
CA VAL A 117 -9.47 6.31 16.42
C VAL A 117 -10.15 6.24 15.06
N SER A 118 -11.31 6.90 14.92
CA SER A 118 -12.05 6.97 13.66
C SER A 118 -11.32 7.74 12.58
N ALA A 119 -10.55 8.78 12.93
CA ALA A 119 -9.73 9.52 11.97
C ALA A 119 -8.65 8.61 11.37
N VAL A 120 -7.91 7.86 12.18
CA VAL A 120 -6.90 6.91 11.67
C VAL A 120 -7.54 5.83 10.83
N TYR A 121 -8.63 5.23 11.30
CA TYR A 121 -9.31 4.16 10.57
C TYR A 121 -9.93 4.66 9.26
N LYS A 122 -10.42 5.91 9.22
CA LYS A 122 -10.90 6.56 8.01
C LYS A 122 -9.80 6.64 6.96
N GLU A 123 -8.59 7.11 7.30
CA GLU A 123 -7.47 7.19 6.35
C GLU A 123 -7.08 5.81 5.80
N VAL A 124 -7.12 4.77 6.65
CA VAL A 124 -6.94 3.38 6.22
C VAL A 124 -7.99 3.01 5.17
N LEU A 125 -9.28 3.17 5.50
CA LEU A 125 -10.37 2.80 4.61
C LEU A 125 -10.38 3.61 3.31
N GLU A 126 -10.08 4.91 3.35
CA GLU A 126 -10.02 5.75 2.15
C GLU A 126 -8.89 5.33 1.22
N SER A 127 -7.72 4.99 1.77
CA SER A 127 -6.60 4.49 0.98
C SER A 127 -6.86 3.12 0.34
N ILE A 128 -7.68 2.28 0.96
CA ILE A 128 -8.08 0.96 0.44
C ILE A 128 -9.24 1.11 -0.56
N ALA A 129 -10.22 1.97 -0.27
CA ALA A 129 -11.43 2.17 -1.06
C ALA A 129 -11.23 2.92 -2.39
N VAL A 130 -9.97 3.28 -2.71
CA VAL A 130 -9.55 3.71 -4.05
C VAL A 130 -9.98 2.65 -5.08
N SER A 131 -9.81 1.37 -4.74
CA SER A 131 -10.36 0.27 -5.51
C SER A 131 -11.81 -0.01 -5.09
N LYS A 132 -12.70 -0.10 -6.09
CA LYS A 132 -14.13 -0.36 -5.88
C LYS A 132 -14.40 -1.77 -5.35
N THR A 133 -13.50 -2.70 -5.64
CA THR A 133 -13.61 -4.11 -5.25
C THR A 133 -12.84 -4.42 -3.98
N ALA A 134 -12.16 -3.43 -3.37
CA ALA A 134 -11.40 -3.67 -2.17
C ALA A 134 -12.29 -4.01 -0.98
N GLU A 135 -11.92 -5.08 -0.26
CA GLU A 135 -12.63 -5.61 0.88
C GLU A 135 -11.79 -5.55 2.15
N VAL A 136 -12.48 -5.45 3.28
CA VAL A 136 -11.92 -5.55 4.63
C VAL A 136 -12.36 -6.86 5.25
N CYS A 137 -11.43 -7.55 5.91
CA CYS A 137 -11.62 -8.90 6.43
C CYS A 137 -11.25 -9.01 7.92
N TYR A 138 -12.08 -9.72 8.68
CA TYR A 138 -11.80 -10.14 10.06
C TYR A 138 -12.03 -11.65 10.22
N LEU A 139 -11.20 -12.32 11.02
CA LEU A 139 -11.50 -13.68 11.49
C LEU A 139 -12.14 -13.59 12.87
N VAL A 140 -13.32 -14.17 13.03
CA VAL A 140 -14.07 -14.11 14.27
C VAL A 140 -14.30 -15.52 14.80
N ALA A 141 -14.00 -15.72 16.08
CA ALA A 141 -14.09 -17.02 16.72
C ALA A 141 -15.54 -17.54 16.71
N GLU A 142 -15.69 -18.84 16.46
CA GLU A 142 -16.96 -19.55 16.55
C GLU A 142 -17.57 -19.34 17.93
N GLY A 143 -18.80 -18.80 17.95
CA GLY A 143 -19.55 -18.51 19.18
C GLY A 143 -19.32 -17.11 19.78
N SER A 144 -18.49 -16.27 19.17
CA SER A 144 -18.38 -14.85 19.53
C SER A 144 -19.73 -14.14 19.29
N LYS A 145 -20.39 -13.71 20.36
CA LYS A 145 -21.70 -13.03 20.25
C LYS A 145 -21.58 -11.54 19.99
N LEU A 146 -20.68 -10.87 20.69
CA LEU A 146 -20.54 -9.42 20.57
C LEU A 146 -19.91 -9.03 19.23
N ALA A 147 -18.81 -9.67 18.85
CA ALA A 147 -18.16 -9.36 17.56
C ALA A 147 -19.06 -9.72 16.37
N ASP A 148 -19.73 -10.88 16.38
CA ASP A 148 -20.69 -11.25 15.33
C ASP A 148 -21.79 -10.18 15.18
N HIS A 149 -22.42 -9.78 16.29
CA HIS A 149 -23.48 -8.79 16.27
C HIS A 149 -23.01 -7.43 15.73
N VAL A 150 -21.91 -6.91 16.26
CA VAL A 150 -21.39 -5.57 15.91
C VAL A 150 -20.89 -5.54 14.46
N LEU A 151 -20.17 -6.57 14.00
CA LEU A 151 -19.68 -6.63 12.63
C LEU A 151 -20.84 -6.73 11.63
N ARG A 152 -21.86 -7.56 11.90
CA ARG A 152 -23.04 -7.64 11.04
C ARG A 152 -23.85 -6.35 11.01
N ASP A 153 -23.98 -5.65 12.15
CA ASP A 153 -24.69 -4.37 12.23
C ASP A 153 -24.06 -3.30 11.32
N VAL A 154 -22.72 -3.28 11.21
CA VAL A 154 -22.01 -2.39 10.29
C VAL A 154 -21.87 -2.94 8.86
N GLY A 155 -22.44 -4.11 8.57
CA GLY A 155 -22.61 -4.64 7.22
C GLY A 155 -21.68 -5.79 6.81
N PHE A 156 -20.85 -6.31 7.72
CA PHE A 156 -20.02 -7.48 7.40
C PHE A 156 -20.87 -8.71 7.13
N ARG A 157 -20.46 -9.49 6.12
CA ARG A 157 -21.05 -10.78 5.78
C ARG A 157 -20.15 -11.89 6.26
N VAL A 158 -20.75 -12.93 6.82
CA VAL A 158 -20.06 -14.13 7.27
C VAL A 158 -19.89 -15.09 6.11
N PHE A 159 -18.71 -15.65 5.97
CA PHE A 159 -18.38 -16.67 4.99
C PHE A 159 -18.05 -17.98 5.71
N GLU A 160 -18.35 -19.10 5.05
CA GLU A 160 -18.17 -20.45 5.61
C GLU A 160 -16.74 -20.97 5.47
N ASP A 161 -15.79 -20.15 5.00
CA ASP A 161 -14.37 -20.47 5.06
C ASP A 161 -13.92 -20.53 6.52
N VAL A 162 -13.55 -21.75 6.95
CA VAL A 162 -13.15 -22.02 8.33
C VAL A 162 -11.64 -21.93 8.43
N PHE A 163 -11.19 -21.09 9.36
CA PHE A 163 -9.80 -21.04 9.81
C PHE A 163 -9.66 -21.76 11.15
N MET A 164 -8.76 -22.72 11.25
CA MET A 164 -8.54 -23.47 12.48
C MET A 164 -7.18 -23.12 13.07
N THR A 165 -7.17 -22.64 14.31
CA THR A 165 -5.97 -22.59 15.14
C THR A 165 -6.02 -23.68 16.21
N GLU A 166 -4.94 -23.83 16.97
CA GLU A 166 -4.93 -24.69 18.17
C GLU A 166 -5.98 -24.23 19.20
N GLN A 167 -6.26 -22.92 19.23
CA GLN A 167 -7.09 -22.28 20.24
C GLN A 167 -8.57 -22.24 19.87
N ALA A 168 -8.92 -22.02 18.61
CA ALA A 168 -10.32 -21.90 18.18
C ALA A 168 -10.53 -22.14 16.69
N ARG A 169 -11.81 -22.31 16.33
CA ARG A 169 -12.30 -22.21 14.95
C ARG A 169 -12.76 -20.79 14.71
N TYR A 170 -12.43 -20.22 13.56
CA TYR A 170 -12.81 -18.87 13.14
C TYR A 170 -13.51 -18.90 11.79
N TYR A 171 -14.41 -17.94 11.59
CA TYR A 171 -15.08 -17.68 10.32
C TYR A 171 -14.64 -16.33 9.78
N THR A 172 -14.56 -16.19 8.46
CA THR A 172 -14.18 -14.92 7.83
C THR A 172 -15.39 -14.01 7.69
N TYR A 173 -15.22 -12.75 8.07
CA TYR A 173 -16.18 -11.67 7.94
C TYR A 173 -15.63 -10.69 6.91
N ARG A 174 -16.43 -10.35 5.89
CA ARG A 174 -16.00 -9.44 4.81
C ARG A 174 -17.01 -8.36 4.51
N ILE A 175 -16.51 -7.21 4.10
CA ILE A 175 -17.29 -6.06 3.61
C ILE A 175 -16.44 -5.28 2.62
N SER A 176 -17.05 -4.59 1.65
CA SER A 176 -16.33 -3.60 0.85
C SER A 176 -15.78 -2.49 1.75
N ALA A 177 -14.54 -2.05 1.51
CA ALA A 177 -13.95 -0.93 2.25
C ALA A 177 -14.78 0.36 2.09
N ARG A 178 -15.34 0.59 0.91
CA ARG A 178 -16.23 1.74 0.64
C ARG A 178 -17.55 1.62 1.40
N GLU A 179 -18.15 0.43 1.38
CA GLU A 179 -19.39 0.19 2.13
C GLU A 179 -19.15 0.38 3.63
N LEU A 180 -18.04 -0.12 4.18
CA LEU A 180 -17.70 0.07 5.59
C LEU A 180 -17.52 1.55 5.94
N LEU A 181 -16.81 2.30 5.09
CA LEU A 181 -16.61 3.74 5.24
C LEU A 181 -17.95 4.49 5.31
N ASP A 182 -18.92 4.11 4.46
CA ASP A 182 -20.27 4.67 4.45
C ASP A 182 -21.08 4.24 5.68
N LYS A 183 -21.04 2.95 6.06
CA LYS A 183 -21.81 2.39 7.17
C LYS A 183 -21.39 2.94 8.52
N LEU A 184 -20.10 3.20 8.69
CA LEU A 184 -19.54 3.90 9.84
C LEU A 184 -19.77 5.42 9.79
N GLY A 185 -20.33 5.95 8.70
CA GLY A 185 -20.59 7.39 8.52
C GLY A 185 -19.32 8.22 8.29
N LEU A 186 -18.17 7.58 8.07
CA LEU A 186 -16.87 8.24 7.93
C LEU A 186 -16.71 8.89 6.56
N ALA A 187 -17.39 8.40 5.52
CA ALA A 187 -17.36 9.02 4.18
C ALA A 187 -17.87 10.47 4.17
N LYS A 188 -18.75 10.82 5.12
CA LYS A 188 -19.39 12.15 5.22
C LYS A 188 -18.75 13.08 6.24
N THR A 189 -17.76 12.60 6.98
CA THR A 189 -17.08 13.37 8.04
C THR A 189 -15.61 13.50 7.68
N SER A 190 -15.10 14.74 7.68
CA SER A 190 -13.70 14.99 7.36
C SER A 190 -12.79 14.55 8.51
N THR A 191 -11.55 14.17 8.19
CA THR A 191 -10.54 13.81 9.20
C THR A 191 -10.31 14.92 10.23
N PRO A 192 -10.21 16.22 9.87
CA PRO A 192 -10.15 17.30 10.85
C PRO A 192 -11.38 17.37 11.78
N ALA A 193 -12.59 17.16 11.25
CA ALA A 193 -13.81 17.16 12.07
C ALA A 193 -13.81 15.97 13.06
N LEU A 194 -13.37 14.77 12.62
CA LEU A 194 -13.18 13.63 13.51
C LEU A 194 -12.17 13.95 14.62
N LEU A 195 -11.01 14.52 14.28
CA LEU A 195 -9.99 14.91 15.25
C LEU A 195 -10.49 15.95 16.26
N MET A 196 -11.35 16.89 15.84
CA MET A 196 -11.97 17.86 16.74
C MET A 196 -13.17 17.31 17.54
N HIS A 197 -13.55 16.04 17.34
CA HIS A 197 -14.79 15.42 17.85
C HIS A 197 -16.06 16.16 17.39
N GLU A 198 -16.01 16.81 16.24
CA GLU A 198 -17.15 17.43 15.57
C GLU A 198 -17.90 16.39 14.73
N VAL A 199 -18.47 15.41 15.42
CA VAL A 199 -19.11 14.24 14.83
C VAL A 199 -20.53 14.12 15.36
N ARG A 200 -21.48 13.69 14.52
CA ARG A 200 -22.86 13.44 14.96
C ARG A 200 -22.89 12.30 15.97
N ASP A 201 -23.74 12.39 16.99
CA ASP A 201 -23.84 11.42 18.08
C ASP A 201 -24.08 9.98 17.60
N ASP A 202 -24.90 9.79 16.57
CA ASP A 202 -25.16 8.47 15.98
C ASP A 202 -23.91 7.87 15.33
N THR A 203 -23.14 8.69 14.61
CA THR A 203 -21.84 8.32 14.04
C THR A 203 -20.84 8.02 15.16
N LEU A 204 -20.78 8.83 16.21
CA LEU A 204 -19.88 8.66 17.35
C LEU A 204 -20.14 7.33 18.07
N VAL A 205 -21.40 7.06 18.46
CA VAL A 205 -21.80 5.83 19.17
C VAL A 205 -21.50 4.60 18.32
N LYS A 206 -21.81 4.64 17.01
CA LYS A 206 -21.53 3.53 16.10
C LYS A 206 -20.04 3.23 15.99
N ASN A 207 -19.21 4.25 15.80
CA ASN A 207 -17.76 4.08 15.74
C ASN A 207 -17.18 3.62 17.07
N ALA A 208 -17.69 4.14 18.19
CA ALA A 208 -17.29 3.68 19.53
C ALA A 208 -17.57 2.19 19.69
N LEU A 209 -18.78 1.73 19.37
CA LEU A 209 -19.15 0.32 19.49
C LEU A 209 -18.30 -0.56 18.57
N PHE A 210 -18.12 -0.17 17.31
CA PHE A 210 -17.32 -0.90 16.34
C PHE A 210 -15.85 -1.01 16.77
N HIS A 211 -15.16 0.12 16.98
CA HIS A 211 -13.73 0.12 17.25
C HIS A 211 -13.39 -0.52 18.60
N GLN A 212 -14.20 -0.31 19.64
CA GLN A 212 -13.97 -0.93 20.95
C GLN A 212 -14.20 -2.44 20.88
N THR A 213 -15.20 -2.91 20.13
CA THR A 213 -15.42 -4.35 19.94
C THR A 213 -14.24 -4.99 19.22
N VAL A 214 -13.77 -4.38 18.12
CA VAL A 214 -12.61 -4.89 17.37
C VAL A 214 -11.35 -4.90 18.25
N LEU A 215 -11.10 -3.82 19.00
CA LEU A 215 -9.96 -3.73 19.91
C LEU A 215 -10.01 -4.77 21.03
N LEU A 216 -11.13 -4.90 21.73
CA LEU A 216 -11.27 -5.85 22.83
C LEU A 216 -11.19 -7.30 22.34
N GLY A 217 -11.79 -7.60 21.18
CA GLY A 217 -11.77 -8.94 20.61
C GLY A 217 -10.37 -9.39 20.16
N ALA A 218 -9.55 -8.46 19.67
CA ALA A 218 -8.18 -8.73 19.22
C ALA A 218 -7.10 -8.52 20.31
N ARG A 219 -7.46 -7.96 21.48
CA ARG A 219 -6.48 -7.56 22.52
C ARG A 219 -5.57 -8.69 23.00
N ALA A 220 -6.05 -9.94 22.96
CA ALA A 220 -5.24 -11.10 23.36
C ALA A 220 -3.99 -11.25 22.47
N GLU A 221 -4.10 -10.97 21.17
CA GLU A 221 -3.00 -11.08 20.20
C GLU A 221 -1.85 -10.12 20.49
N LEU A 222 -2.15 -8.91 21.01
CA LEU A 222 -1.12 -7.95 21.43
C LEU A 222 -0.29 -8.42 22.63
N ARG A 223 -0.80 -9.34 23.42
CA ARG A 223 -0.14 -9.82 24.64
C ARG A 223 0.67 -11.07 24.38
N ASP A 224 0.06 -12.02 23.69
CA ASP A 224 0.68 -13.30 23.36
C ASP A 224 -0.13 -13.99 22.24
N VAL A 225 0.56 -14.33 21.16
CA VAL A 225 0.00 -14.99 19.97
C VAL A 225 -0.55 -16.40 20.25
N LEU A 226 -0.18 -17.01 21.38
CA LEU A 226 -0.67 -18.32 21.81
C LEU A 226 -2.02 -18.26 22.54
N LEU A 227 -2.48 -17.05 22.90
CA LEU A 227 -3.78 -16.86 23.52
C LEU A 227 -4.91 -17.05 22.50
N ARG A 228 -6.15 -17.22 23.00
CA ARG A 228 -7.36 -17.37 22.19
C ARG A 228 -8.05 -16.03 21.99
N PRO A 229 -7.73 -15.23 20.94
CA PRO A 229 -8.47 -14.01 20.65
C PRO A 229 -9.90 -14.31 20.17
N GLU A 230 -10.81 -13.37 20.40
CA GLU A 230 -12.16 -13.42 19.84
C GLU A 230 -12.16 -12.98 18.37
N ILE A 231 -11.32 -12.00 18.03
CA ILE A 231 -11.04 -11.55 16.67
C ILE A 231 -9.56 -11.77 16.40
N LEU A 232 -9.25 -12.63 15.45
CA LEU A 232 -7.89 -12.95 15.05
C LEU A 232 -7.50 -12.12 13.83
N ARG A 233 -6.28 -11.56 13.83
CA ARG A 233 -5.75 -10.91 12.64
C ARG A 233 -5.38 -11.94 11.57
N LEU A 234 -5.80 -11.69 10.33
CA LEU A 234 -5.46 -12.54 9.20
C LEU A 234 -4.11 -12.10 8.63
N VAL A 235 -3.13 -13.02 8.62
CA VAL A 235 -1.82 -12.80 7.99
C VAL A 235 -1.73 -13.53 6.66
N ARG A 236 -1.00 -12.94 5.70
CA ARG A 236 -0.75 -13.57 4.40
C ARG A 236 -0.11 -14.95 4.61
N GLY A 237 -0.67 -15.97 3.98
CA GLY A 237 -0.20 -17.36 4.12
C GLY A 237 -0.77 -18.14 5.31
N GLY A 238 -1.83 -17.65 5.97
CA GLY A 238 -2.60 -18.39 6.97
C GLY A 238 -3.37 -19.61 6.41
N HIS A 239 -2.81 -20.35 5.47
CA HIS A 239 -3.37 -21.59 4.95
C HIS A 239 -2.41 -22.71 5.34
N ALA A 240 -2.22 -22.90 6.64
CA ALA A 240 -1.56 -24.11 7.11
C ALA A 240 -2.47 -25.30 6.76
N SER A 241 -1.98 -26.21 5.92
CA SER A 241 -2.66 -27.49 5.69
C SER A 241 -2.72 -28.26 7.01
N LYS A 242 -3.80 -29.04 7.20
CA LYS A 242 -3.88 -30.03 8.28
C LYS A 242 -2.61 -30.91 8.27
N PRO A 243 -2.13 -31.44 9.42
CA PRO A 243 -1.01 -32.39 9.43
C PRO A 243 -1.28 -33.52 8.43
N GLY A 244 -0.41 -33.69 7.42
CA GLY A 244 -0.54 -34.70 6.35
C GLY A 244 -1.31 -34.29 5.09
N GLY A 245 -1.78 -33.04 4.97
CA GLY A 245 -2.37 -32.50 3.74
C GLY A 245 -1.31 -31.91 2.79
N VAL A 246 -1.62 -31.89 1.49
CA VAL A 246 -0.84 -31.11 0.50
C VAL A 246 -0.94 -29.63 0.89
N PRO A 247 0.16 -28.86 0.93
CA PRO A 247 0.10 -27.43 1.20
C PRO A 247 -0.90 -26.77 0.25
N GLY A 248 -1.90 -26.06 0.78
CA GLY A 248 -2.52 -24.99 0.01
C GLY A 248 -1.42 -23.97 -0.28
N GLY A 249 -1.18 -23.66 -1.55
CA GLY A 249 -0.02 -22.92 -2.05
C GLY A 249 0.53 -21.88 -1.07
N THR A 250 1.78 -22.10 -0.68
CA THR A 250 2.53 -21.32 0.29
C THR A 250 2.82 -19.90 -0.20
N GLY A 251 2.88 -18.96 0.73
CA GLY A 251 3.47 -17.65 0.51
C GLY A 251 4.86 -17.76 -0.14
N THR A 252 5.17 -16.74 -0.93
CA THR A 252 6.41 -16.54 -1.71
C THR A 252 6.65 -17.48 -2.89
N GLU A 253 5.78 -17.38 -3.89
CA GLU A 253 6.11 -17.18 -5.31
C GLU A 253 4.77 -17.02 -6.01
N LEU A 254 4.59 -15.95 -6.81
CA LEU A 254 3.36 -15.69 -7.57
C LEU A 254 2.12 -15.42 -6.69
N GLY A 255 1.96 -14.18 -6.25
CA GLY A 255 0.75 -13.72 -5.56
C GLY A 255 -0.52 -13.99 -6.38
N THR A 256 -1.39 -14.85 -5.87
CA THR A 256 -2.86 -14.89 -5.98
C THR A 256 -3.30 -16.32 -5.69
N ASP A 257 -3.93 -16.57 -4.55
CA ASP A 257 -4.95 -17.60 -4.53
C ASP A 257 -6.09 -17.21 -3.58
N MET A 258 -7.29 -17.68 -3.93
CA MET A 258 -8.62 -17.42 -3.30
C MET A 258 -9.42 -16.23 -3.86
N ARG A 259 -10.07 -16.47 -5.01
CA ARG A 259 -11.26 -15.73 -5.48
C ARG A 259 -12.49 -16.29 -4.75
N LEU A 260 -13.27 -15.45 -4.07
CA LEU A 260 -14.57 -15.82 -3.51
C LEU A 260 -15.69 -15.02 -4.17
N GLY A 261 -16.68 -15.71 -4.75
CA GLY A 261 -17.92 -15.11 -5.25
C GLY A 261 -18.25 -15.38 -6.74
N PRO A 262 -19.44 -15.91 -7.09
CA PRO A 262 -19.80 -16.26 -8.47
C PRO A 262 -20.10 -15.09 -9.43
N ARG A 263 -19.91 -13.82 -9.05
CA ARG A 263 -20.40 -12.66 -9.83
C ARG A 263 -19.35 -11.68 -10.37
N ASP A 264 -18.08 -11.75 -9.97
CA ASP A 264 -17.01 -10.85 -10.48
C ASP A 264 -15.99 -11.56 -11.38
N ARG A 265 -16.46 -12.48 -12.22
CA ARG A 265 -15.60 -13.48 -12.88
C ARG A 265 -14.76 -13.02 -14.08
N GLU A 266 -14.77 -11.77 -14.52
CA GLU A 266 -14.37 -11.50 -15.94
C GLU A 266 -13.31 -10.43 -16.22
N LEU A 267 -12.77 -9.68 -15.26
CA LEU A 267 -11.74 -8.67 -15.57
C LEU A 267 -10.31 -9.10 -15.16
N PRO A 268 -9.34 -9.12 -16.09
CA PRO A 268 -7.94 -9.37 -15.77
C PRO A 268 -7.30 -8.30 -14.87
N ALA A 269 -6.13 -8.57 -14.28
CA ALA A 269 -5.37 -7.53 -13.55
C ALA A 269 -4.88 -6.42 -14.50
N ILE A 270 -4.78 -5.17 -14.00
CA ILE A 270 -4.17 -4.04 -14.74
C ILE A 270 -2.62 -4.11 -14.75
N TYR A 271 -2.02 -4.59 -13.65
CA TYR A 271 -0.58 -4.78 -13.49
C TYR A 271 -0.30 -6.00 -12.62
N VAL A 272 0.95 -6.45 -12.63
CA VAL A 272 1.51 -7.47 -11.74
C VAL A 272 2.71 -6.84 -11.02
N ALA A 273 2.72 -6.88 -9.68
CA ALA A 273 3.85 -6.41 -8.89
C ALA A 273 4.54 -7.57 -8.15
N LEU A 274 5.87 -7.59 -8.19
CA LEU A 274 6.72 -8.62 -7.62
C LEU A 274 7.76 -7.94 -6.71
N GLY A 275 7.57 -8.03 -5.40
CA GLY A 275 8.55 -7.57 -4.42
C GLY A 275 9.70 -8.57 -4.27
N GLY A 276 10.85 -8.08 -3.82
CA GLY A 276 12.04 -8.91 -3.65
C GLY A 276 12.55 -9.47 -4.99
N PHE A 277 12.45 -8.72 -6.09
CA PHE A 277 12.66 -9.22 -7.46
C PHE A 277 14.11 -9.53 -7.83
N LEU A 278 15.11 -8.93 -7.20
CA LEU A 278 16.52 -9.30 -7.29
C LEU A 278 17.05 -9.86 -5.96
N ARG A 279 16.40 -9.56 -4.82
CA ARG A 279 16.87 -9.94 -3.47
C ARG A 279 18.32 -9.48 -3.30
N ASP A 280 19.18 -10.34 -2.75
CA ASP A 280 20.60 -10.09 -2.49
C ASP A 280 21.38 -9.64 -3.75
N LYS A 281 20.91 -10.00 -4.96
CA LYS A 281 21.51 -9.55 -6.24
C LYS A 281 21.36 -8.04 -6.50
N ARG A 282 20.50 -7.35 -5.74
CA ARG A 282 20.36 -5.89 -5.80
C ARG A 282 21.52 -5.15 -5.11
N GLU A 283 22.25 -5.82 -4.22
CA GLU A 283 23.30 -5.19 -3.43
C GLU A 283 24.39 -4.59 -4.33
N GLY A 284 24.77 -3.35 -4.05
CA GLY A 284 25.80 -2.65 -4.83
C GLY A 284 25.29 -2.07 -6.17
N LEU A 285 24.06 -2.36 -6.62
CA LEU A 285 23.58 -1.86 -7.92
C LEU A 285 23.50 -0.34 -7.97
N VAL A 286 22.98 0.29 -6.90
CA VAL A 286 22.90 1.76 -6.83
C VAL A 286 24.28 2.39 -6.85
N GLN A 287 25.25 1.81 -6.13
CA GLN A 287 26.64 2.29 -6.14
C GLN A 287 27.26 2.19 -7.55
N LYS A 288 26.99 1.11 -8.29
CA LYS A 288 27.42 0.97 -9.69
C LYS A 288 26.76 2.01 -10.60
N LEU A 289 25.48 2.32 -10.39
CA LEU A 289 24.79 3.38 -11.12
C LEU A 289 25.40 4.75 -10.85
N VAL A 290 25.69 5.06 -9.59
CA VAL A 290 26.34 6.31 -9.18
C VAL A 290 27.74 6.43 -9.80
N GLN A 291 28.52 5.35 -9.85
CA GLN A 291 29.82 5.33 -10.53
C GLN A 291 29.72 5.57 -12.05
N LYS A 292 28.56 5.32 -12.65
CA LYS A 292 28.26 5.54 -14.06
C LYS A 292 27.49 6.84 -14.32
N GLN A 293 27.38 7.75 -13.34
CA GLN A 293 26.62 9.00 -13.46
C GLN A 293 26.96 9.79 -14.74
N ASP A 294 28.25 9.89 -15.10
CA ASP A 294 28.69 10.65 -16.27
C ASP A 294 28.29 10.02 -17.62
N ALA A 295 27.83 8.75 -17.62
CA ALA A 295 27.34 8.05 -18.80
C ALA A 295 25.81 8.18 -18.96
N PHE A 296 25.11 8.86 -18.05
CA PHE A 296 23.68 9.12 -18.18
C PHE A 296 23.40 10.27 -19.14
N GLU A 297 22.54 10.03 -20.11
CA GLU A 297 22.13 11.02 -21.11
C GLU A 297 20.72 11.55 -20.84
N ALA A 298 20.37 12.72 -21.37
CA ALA A 298 19.02 13.26 -21.24
C ALA A 298 18.00 12.33 -21.92
N ALA A 299 16.91 12.03 -21.21
CA ALA A 299 15.89 11.13 -21.72
C ALA A 299 15.21 11.72 -22.96
N THR A 300 14.94 10.87 -23.95
CA THR A 300 14.25 11.25 -25.18
C THR A 300 12.78 10.80 -25.16
N VAL A 301 11.96 11.47 -25.96
CA VAL A 301 10.58 11.09 -26.29
C VAL A 301 10.47 10.94 -27.81
N LEU A 302 9.56 10.08 -28.27
CA LEU A 302 9.19 9.96 -29.67
C LEU A 302 7.83 10.66 -29.88
N PRO A 303 7.80 11.91 -30.39
CA PRO A 303 6.54 12.59 -30.66
C PRO A 303 5.70 11.84 -31.69
N ARG A 304 4.38 11.87 -31.52
CA ARG A 304 3.45 11.21 -32.44
C ARG A 304 3.65 11.72 -33.88
N GLY A 305 4.00 10.82 -34.79
CA GLY A 305 4.21 11.11 -36.21
C GLY A 305 5.64 11.50 -36.60
N GLU A 306 6.58 11.57 -35.65
CA GLU A 306 8.00 11.78 -35.93
C GLU A 306 8.76 10.45 -35.94
N LYS A 307 9.83 10.36 -36.76
CA LYS A 307 10.68 9.16 -36.87
C LYS A 307 11.92 9.21 -35.98
N LYS A 308 12.19 10.32 -35.31
CA LYS A 308 13.39 10.53 -34.49
C LYS A 308 13.00 10.91 -33.08
N ALA A 309 13.61 10.24 -32.11
CA ALA A 309 13.50 10.61 -30.71
C ALA A 309 14.22 11.95 -30.47
N LYS A 310 13.65 12.79 -29.61
CA LYS A 310 14.23 14.09 -29.24
C LYS A 310 14.03 14.35 -27.75
N VAL A 311 14.87 15.20 -27.18
CA VAL A 311 14.68 15.67 -25.79
C VAL A 311 13.54 16.70 -25.79
N ASP A 312 12.51 16.43 -25.00
CA ASP A 312 11.40 17.37 -24.75
C ASP A 312 11.06 17.39 -23.26
N GLU A 313 11.69 18.31 -22.54
CA GLU A 313 11.55 18.46 -21.08
C GLU A 313 10.16 18.91 -20.64
N ARG A 314 9.28 19.32 -21.58
CA ARG A 314 7.86 19.60 -21.25
C ARG A 314 7.07 18.31 -21.07
N VAL A 315 7.56 17.21 -21.64
CA VAL A 315 6.89 15.90 -21.65
C VAL A 315 7.58 14.91 -20.73
N ARG A 316 8.91 14.81 -20.82
CA ARG A 316 9.72 13.90 -20.01
C ARG A 316 10.98 14.62 -19.55
N LYS A 317 11.22 14.62 -18.24
CA LYS A 317 12.45 15.11 -17.64
C LYS A 317 13.02 13.99 -16.78
N ALA A 318 14.14 13.42 -17.24
CA ALA A 318 14.89 12.35 -16.58
C ALA A 318 16.24 12.16 -17.30
N GLN A 319 17.11 11.35 -16.72
CA GLN A 319 18.32 10.86 -17.40
C GLN A 319 18.25 9.33 -17.60
N THR A 320 18.86 8.82 -18.66
CA THR A 320 18.82 7.40 -19.04
C THR A 320 20.20 6.82 -19.30
N LEU A 321 20.36 5.52 -19.02
CA LEU A 321 21.56 4.73 -19.31
C LEU A 321 21.16 3.39 -19.92
N ASP A 322 21.67 3.08 -21.11
CA ASP A 322 21.37 1.84 -21.85
C ASP A 322 22.39 0.71 -21.60
N ASP A 323 23.57 1.04 -21.03
CA ASP A 323 24.55 0.03 -20.60
C ASP A 323 24.16 -0.59 -19.24
N LEU A 324 23.45 -1.71 -19.31
CA LEU A 324 23.10 -2.55 -18.15
C LEU A 324 23.95 -3.82 -18.03
N SER A 325 25.12 -3.88 -18.69
CA SER A 325 25.97 -5.10 -18.70
C SER A 325 26.28 -5.67 -17.31
N PHE A 326 26.30 -4.82 -16.28
CA PHE A 326 26.59 -5.18 -14.89
C PHE A 326 25.48 -5.94 -14.14
N VAL A 327 24.27 -6.03 -14.71
CA VAL A 327 23.09 -6.70 -14.09
C VAL A 327 22.21 -7.43 -15.11
N ARG A 328 22.45 -7.22 -16.42
CA ARG A 328 21.59 -7.67 -17.52
C ARG A 328 21.23 -9.16 -17.43
N ASP A 329 22.21 -10.03 -17.30
CA ASP A 329 21.97 -11.48 -17.38
C ASP A 329 21.12 -11.97 -16.21
N GLU A 330 21.48 -11.59 -14.99
CA GLU A 330 20.73 -11.94 -13.76
C GLU A 330 19.31 -11.38 -13.81
N PHE A 331 19.14 -10.14 -14.28
CA PHE A 331 17.84 -9.50 -14.43
C PHE A 331 16.97 -10.23 -15.46
N LEU A 332 17.52 -10.55 -16.64
CA LEU A 332 16.78 -11.20 -17.71
C LEU A 332 16.41 -12.64 -17.37
N GLU A 333 17.29 -13.39 -16.70
CA GLU A 333 16.99 -14.73 -16.21
C GLU A 333 15.77 -14.69 -15.27
N ARG A 334 15.81 -13.81 -14.28
CA ARG A 334 14.72 -13.68 -13.30
C ARG A 334 13.44 -13.16 -13.94
N LEU A 335 13.53 -12.19 -14.86
CA LEU A 335 12.38 -11.66 -15.59
C LEU A 335 11.70 -12.77 -16.39
N LYS A 336 12.46 -13.53 -17.19
CA LYS A 336 11.92 -14.63 -18.01
C LYS A 336 11.20 -15.68 -17.18
N GLY A 337 11.74 -16.03 -16.00
CA GLY A 337 11.08 -16.95 -15.06
C GLY A 337 9.73 -16.47 -14.54
N THR A 338 9.44 -15.16 -14.61
CA THR A 338 8.18 -14.56 -14.12
C THR A 338 7.15 -14.29 -15.22
N LEU A 339 7.56 -14.26 -16.50
CA LEU A 339 6.73 -13.79 -17.61
C LEU A 339 5.45 -14.62 -17.80
N GLU A 340 5.54 -15.94 -17.76
CA GLU A 340 4.38 -16.81 -17.96
C GLU A 340 3.28 -16.53 -16.92
N GLY A 341 3.68 -16.48 -15.64
CA GLY A 341 2.77 -16.17 -14.54
C GLY A 341 2.24 -14.74 -14.56
N ALA A 342 2.99 -13.78 -15.11
CA ALA A 342 2.54 -12.41 -15.28
C ALA A 342 1.55 -12.26 -16.45
N ILE A 343 1.83 -12.86 -17.61
CA ILE A 343 0.97 -12.88 -18.81
C ILE A 343 -0.40 -13.44 -18.47
N ALA A 344 -0.44 -14.59 -17.77
CA ALA A 344 -1.69 -15.22 -17.36
C ALA A 344 -2.53 -14.30 -16.44
N ARG A 345 -1.89 -13.59 -15.50
CA ARG A 345 -2.56 -12.67 -14.57
C ARG A 345 -3.12 -11.42 -15.23
N LEU A 346 -2.40 -10.91 -16.23
CA LEU A 346 -2.85 -9.80 -17.06
C LEU A 346 -3.95 -10.23 -18.05
N GLY A 347 -4.33 -11.52 -18.05
CA GLY A 347 -5.37 -12.07 -18.93
C GLY A 347 -5.00 -11.97 -20.41
N MET A 348 -3.72 -12.05 -20.70
CA MET A 348 -3.19 -11.95 -22.05
C MET A 348 -3.02 -13.33 -22.67
N GLU A 349 -3.22 -13.44 -23.97
CA GLU A 349 -2.84 -14.63 -24.71
C GLU A 349 -1.31 -14.80 -24.68
N ALA A 350 -0.86 -16.04 -24.47
CA ALA A 350 0.55 -16.37 -24.56
C ALA A 350 1.11 -15.97 -25.93
N PHE A 351 2.30 -15.39 -25.93
CA PHE A 351 2.96 -14.95 -27.16
C PHE A 351 4.43 -15.39 -27.15
N PRO A 352 5.02 -15.65 -28.32
CA PRO A 352 6.44 -15.96 -28.40
C PRO A 352 7.24 -14.74 -27.98
N VAL A 353 7.98 -14.84 -26.88
CA VAL A 353 8.85 -13.77 -26.39
C VAL A 353 9.98 -13.53 -27.40
N GLY A 354 10.09 -12.29 -27.85
CA GLY A 354 11.12 -11.80 -28.75
C GLY A 354 12.24 -11.10 -27.98
N GLU A 355 12.66 -9.95 -28.49
CA GLU A 355 13.64 -9.10 -27.83
C GLU A 355 13.10 -8.55 -26.49
N ILE A 356 14.02 -8.33 -25.54
CA ILE A 356 13.74 -7.61 -24.30
C ILE A 356 14.68 -6.41 -24.25
N GLU A 357 14.09 -5.22 -24.36
CA GLU A 357 14.77 -3.94 -24.21
C GLU A 357 14.93 -3.62 -22.72
N LEU A 358 16.07 -3.03 -22.35
CA LEU A 358 16.39 -2.63 -20.98
C LEU A 358 17.02 -1.23 -20.99
N GLN A 359 16.56 -0.38 -20.07
CA GLN A 359 17.07 0.97 -19.89
C GLN A 359 17.00 1.35 -18.40
N VAL A 360 18.08 1.91 -17.87
CA VAL A 360 18.03 2.56 -16.54
C VAL A 360 17.51 3.97 -16.71
N THR A 361 16.66 4.43 -15.80
CA THR A 361 16.25 5.84 -15.69
C THR A 361 16.58 6.35 -14.31
N ALA A 362 17.25 7.50 -14.24
CA ALA A 362 17.44 8.28 -13.02
C ALA A 362 16.49 9.49 -13.08
N SER A 363 15.62 9.63 -12.08
CA SER A 363 14.71 10.77 -11.92
C SER A 363 15.09 11.56 -10.68
N GLY A 364 15.61 12.78 -10.89
CA GLY A 364 16.05 13.71 -9.86
C GLY A 364 14.95 14.66 -9.37
N ASP A 365 15.34 15.77 -8.74
CA ASP A 365 14.38 16.75 -8.20
C ASP A 365 13.58 17.46 -9.31
N GLY A 366 12.26 17.40 -9.20
CA GLY A 366 11.31 17.97 -10.15
C GLY A 366 11.13 17.17 -11.44
N ASP A 367 11.72 15.98 -11.55
CA ASP A 367 11.61 15.12 -12.73
C ASP A 367 10.23 14.44 -12.80
N TYR A 368 9.75 14.21 -14.02
CA TYR A 368 8.41 13.65 -14.30
C TYR A 368 8.35 13.05 -15.71
N TYR A 369 7.30 12.27 -15.97
CA TYR A 369 6.95 11.83 -17.32
C TYR A 369 5.43 11.83 -17.47
N ARG A 370 4.91 12.72 -18.32
CA ARG A 370 3.47 12.85 -18.53
C ARG A 370 2.84 11.58 -19.09
N MET A 371 1.52 11.50 -18.99
CA MET A 371 0.71 10.39 -19.51
C MET A 371 1.09 10.02 -20.95
N HIS A 372 1.45 8.75 -21.15
CA HIS A 372 1.82 8.17 -22.44
C HIS A 372 1.50 6.66 -22.47
N THR A 373 1.65 6.05 -23.64
CA THR A 373 1.69 4.59 -23.83
C THR A 373 3.06 4.20 -24.39
N ASP A 374 3.51 2.98 -24.09
CA ASP A 374 4.80 2.48 -24.56
C ASP A 374 4.72 1.75 -25.91
N ALA A 375 3.51 1.37 -26.30
CA ALA A 375 3.17 0.78 -27.56
C ALA A 375 2.17 1.66 -28.32
N ASP A 376 2.35 1.73 -29.63
CA ASP A 376 1.35 2.16 -30.60
C ASP A 376 0.86 0.94 -31.42
N ALA A 377 0.00 1.17 -32.40
CA ALA A 377 -0.64 0.11 -33.18
C ALA A 377 0.34 -0.79 -33.97
N GLU A 378 1.55 -0.30 -34.27
CA GLU A 378 2.56 -1.01 -35.06
C GLU A 378 3.69 -1.57 -34.18
N SER A 379 3.63 -1.32 -32.87
CA SER A 379 4.67 -1.74 -31.93
C SER A 379 4.63 -3.24 -31.68
N THR A 380 5.82 -3.84 -31.61
CA THR A 380 5.98 -5.23 -31.16
C THR A 380 6.07 -5.36 -29.64
N ARG A 381 6.09 -4.23 -28.90
CA ARG A 381 6.10 -4.22 -27.42
C ARG A 381 4.74 -4.66 -26.90
N VAL A 382 4.76 -5.69 -26.06
CA VAL A 382 3.54 -6.29 -25.50
C VAL A 382 3.45 -6.10 -23.99
N LEU A 383 4.59 -6.19 -23.29
CA LEU A 383 4.67 -5.91 -21.86
C LEU A 383 5.71 -4.84 -21.59
N SER A 384 5.35 -3.90 -20.74
CA SER A 384 6.27 -2.95 -20.13
C SER A 384 6.56 -3.41 -18.70
N PHE A 385 7.77 -3.14 -18.23
CA PHE A 385 8.10 -3.33 -16.84
C PHE A 385 8.93 -2.18 -16.28
N VAL A 386 8.77 -1.95 -14.97
CA VAL A 386 9.48 -0.96 -14.18
C VAL A 386 9.97 -1.65 -12.92
N TYR A 387 11.28 -1.79 -12.78
CA TYR A 387 11.92 -2.26 -11.55
C TYR A 387 12.47 -1.07 -10.76
N PHE A 388 12.08 -0.94 -9.52
CA PHE A 388 12.47 0.18 -8.66
C PHE A 388 13.73 -0.15 -7.85
N LEU A 389 14.68 0.78 -7.86
CA LEU A 389 15.82 0.75 -6.96
C LEU A 389 16.23 2.15 -6.47
N HIS A 390 16.77 2.25 -5.27
CA HIS A 390 17.27 3.50 -4.71
C HIS A 390 18.27 3.29 -3.57
N SER A 391 19.01 4.35 -3.23
CA SER A 391 19.85 4.37 -2.03
C SER A 391 19.00 4.11 -0.78
N GLU A 392 19.56 3.38 0.19
CA GLU A 392 18.94 3.17 1.49
C GLU A 392 19.70 4.00 2.55
N PRO A 393 19.00 4.84 3.35
CA PRO A 393 17.55 5.07 3.31
C PRO A 393 17.11 5.87 2.08
N ARG A 394 15.85 5.69 1.64
CA ARG A 394 15.27 6.44 0.52
C ARG A 394 15.35 7.95 0.77
N ARG A 395 15.96 8.71 -0.15
CA ARG A 395 16.17 10.17 -0.04
C ARG A 395 15.27 11.02 -0.95
N PHE A 396 14.26 10.41 -1.55
CA PHE A 396 13.26 11.11 -2.36
C PHE A 396 11.83 10.85 -1.88
N SER A 397 10.90 11.68 -2.35
CA SER A 397 9.44 11.56 -2.15
C SER A 397 8.72 11.82 -3.47
N GLY A 398 7.47 11.37 -3.59
CA GLY A 398 6.76 11.36 -4.87
C GLY A 398 7.32 10.32 -5.84
N GLY A 399 7.13 10.52 -7.14
CA GLY A 399 7.62 9.60 -8.16
C GLY A 399 6.79 8.31 -8.30
N GLU A 400 5.53 8.33 -7.87
CA GLU A 400 4.62 7.22 -8.07
C GLU A 400 4.42 6.96 -9.57
N LEU A 401 4.38 5.68 -9.94
CA LEU A 401 3.89 5.27 -11.26
C LEU A 401 2.37 5.25 -11.19
N ARG A 402 1.71 6.11 -11.96
CA ARG A 402 0.26 6.11 -12.10
C ARG A 402 -0.11 5.34 -13.36
N LEU A 403 -0.86 4.26 -13.20
CA LEU A 403 -1.36 3.44 -14.30
C LEU A 403 -2.86 3.67 -14.44
N PHE A 404 -3.33 4.01 -15.65
CA PHE A 404 -4.74 4.24 -15.93
C PHE A 404 -5.39 2.95 -16.42
N ASP A 405 -6.59 2.63 -15.91
CA ASP A 405 -7.41 1.53 -16.44
C ASP A 405 -8.29 2.08 -17.56
N ASP A 406 -7.95 1.76 -18.79
CA ASP A 406 -8.66 2.19 -20.00
C ASP A 406 -9.72 1.17 -20.48
N ARG A 407 -9.86 0.03 -19.78
CA ARG A 407 -10.71 -1.09 -20.20
C ARG A 407 -12.20 -0.84 -19.97
N LEU A 408 -12.54 0.16 -19.15
CA LEU A 408 -13.91 0.52 -18.78
C LEU A 408 -14.42 1.81 -19.44
N VAL A 409 -13.69 2.38 -20.41
CA VAL A 409 -14.07 3.66 -21.03
C VAL A 409 -15.28 3.50 -21.96
N ARG A 410 -16.48 3.51 -21.37
CA ARG A 410 -17.73 3.92 -22.02
C ARG A 410 -18.15 5.27 -21.42
N GLY A 411 -17.52 6.35 -21.89
CA GLY A 411 -17.97 7.72 -21.64
C GLY A 411 -17.39 8.43 -20.40
N ASP A 412 -16.61 7.76 -19.54
CA ASP A 412 -15.90 8.41 -18.43
C ASP A 412 -14.46 8.79 -18.83
N SER A 413 -13.94 9.85 -18.22
CA SER A 413 -12.62 10.39 -18.53
C SER A 413 -11.50 9.49 -18.01
N HIS A 414 -10.34 9.46 -18.66
CA HIS A 414 -9.17 8.69 -18.19
C HIS A 414 -8.79 8.99 -16.72
N ALA A 415 -9.18 10.14 -16.18
CA ALA A 415 -8.87 10.54 -14.80
C ALA A 415 -9.62 9.73 -13.73
N ASP A 416 -10.72 9.06 -14.08
CA ASP A 416 -11.65 8.48 -13.10
C ASP A 416 -11.33 7.01 -12.72
N SER A 417 -10.36 6.38 -13.39
CA SER A 417 -9.86 5.03 -13.08
C SER A 417 -8.34 4.94 -13.24
N SER A 418 -7.61 5.10 -12.14
CA SER A 418 -6.14 4.92 -12.10
C SER A 418 -5.68 4.31 -10.79
N VAL A 419 -4.55 3.60 -10.82
CA VAL A 419 -3.86 3.11 -9.62
C VAL A 419 -2.49 3.79 -9.49
N LEU A 420 -2.15 4.19 -8.27
CA LEU A 420 -0.85 4.72 -7.91
C LEU A 420 0.02 3.61 -7.34
N ILE A 421 1.24 3.49 -7.87
CA ILE A 421 2.20 2.46 -7.48
C ILE A 421 3.45 3.16 -6.93
N SER A 422 3.67 3.02 -5.62
CA SER A 422 4.84 3.56 -4.93
C SER A 422 6.13 2.92 -5.45
N PRO A 423 7.22 3.70 -5.67
CA PRO A 423 8.52 3.17 -6.05
C PRO A 423 9.22 2.52 -4.85
N ARG A 424 8.81 1.29 -4.53
CA ARG A 424 9.35 0.49 -3.42
C ARG A 424 10.63 -0.23 -3.85
N GLN A 425 11.63 -0.26 -2.98
CA GLN A 425 12.90 -0.94 -3.27
C GLN A 425 12.67 -2.39 -3.70
N ASP A 426 13.40 -2.83 -4.74
CA ASP A 426 13.41 -4.22 -5.18
C ASP A 426 12.04 -4.75 -5.63
N MET A 427 11.20 -3.86 -6.15
CA MET A 427 9.89 -4.18 -6.69
C MET A 427 9.90 -4.06 -8.21
N LEU A 428 9.54 -5.16 -8.90
CA LEU A 428 9.25 -5.17 -10.33
C LEU A 428 7.74 -5.01 -10.54
N VAL A 429 7.34 -4.12 -11.44
CA VAL A 429 5.95 -3.96 -11.89
C VAL A 429 5.90 -4.30 -13.38
N LEU A 430 4.97 -5.15 -13.80
CA LEU A 430 4.69 -5.48 -15.19
C LEU A 430 3.26 -5.08 -15.55
N PHE A 431 3.07 -4.50 -16.73
CA PHE A 431 1.75 -4.10 -17.25
C PHE A 431 1.77 -4.16 -18.78
N ARG A 432 0.61 -4.05 -19.42
CA ARG A 432 0.54 -4.07 -20.89
C ARG A 432 1.16 -2.79 -21.45
N SER A 433 1.95 -2.89 -22.51
CA SER A 433 2.61 -1.71 -23.09
C SER A 433 1.64 -0.68 -23.69
N ASP A 434 0.40 -1.07 -23.98
CA ASP A 434 -0.65 -0.16 -24.44
C ASP A 434 -1.40 0.56 -23.30
N SER A 435 -1.15 0.20 -22.04
CA SER A 435 -1.80 0.85 -20.90
C SER A 435 -1.27 2.27 -20.67
N PRO A 436 -2.13 3.30 -20.64
CA PRO A 436 -1.70 4.67 -20.38
C PRO A 436 -1.13 4.81 -18.97
N HIS A 437 0.01 5.48 -18.84
CA HIS A 437 0.65 5.68 -17.54
C HIS A 437 1.50 6.96 -17.49
N GLU A 438 1.75 7.45 -16.28
CA GLU A 438 2.61 8.61 -16.01
C GLU A 438 3.50 8.38 -14.79
N LEU A 439 4.64 9.09 -14.77
CA LEU A 439 5.48 9.28 -13.60
C LEU A 439 5.10 10.61 -12.95
N LEU A 440 4.59 10.55 -11.74
CA LEU A 440 4.34 11.76 -10.94
C LEU A 440 5.65 12.47 -10.57
N PRO A 441 5.62 13.79 -10.30
CA PRO A 441 6.82 14.54 -9.96
C PRO A 441 7.61 13.94 -8.81
N VAL A 442 8.92 13.80 -9.00
CA VAL A 442 9.87 13.36 -7.97
C VAL A 442 10.40 14.57 -7.21
N ARG A 443 10.55 14.45 -5.90
CA ARG A 443 11.21 15.46 -5.05
C ARG A 443 12.40 14.85 -4.34
N VAL A 444 13.59 15.39 -4.62
CA VAL A 444 14.88 14.97 -4.06
C VAL A 444 15.51 16.18 -3.35
N PRO A 445 15.27 16.36 -2.04
CA PRO A 445 15.69 17.58 -1.34
C PRO A 445 17.19 17.88 -1.41
N THR A 446 18.02 16.83 -1.46
CA THR A 446 19.49 16.94 -1.55
C THR A 446 19.95 17.35 -2.94
N LYS A 447 19.16 17.04 -3.97
CA LYS A 447 19.50 17.20 -5.40
C LYS A 447 20.74 16.43 -5.86
N GLU A 448 21.25 15.52 -5.02
CA GLU A 448 22.37 14.65 -5.35
C GLU A 448 21.91 13.51 -6.26
N PHE A 449 22.71 13.16 -7.26
CA PHE A 449 22.37 12.09 -8.20
C PHE A 449 22.15 10.75 -7.49
N ALA A 450 22.97 10.45 -6.48
CA ALA A 450 22.87 9.22 -5.68
C ALA A 450 21.54 9.07 -4.91
N ASP A 451 20.81 10.17 -4.73
CA ASP A 451 19.53 10.21 -4.02
C ASP A 451 18.33 10.16 -4.98
N SER A 452 18.59 10.04 -6.28
CA SER A 452 17.56 9.95 -7.31
C SER A 452 16.69 8.70 -7.16
N ARG A 453 15.49 8.79 -7.73
CA ARG A 453 14.66 7.61 -7.99
C ARG A 453 15.21 6.88 -9.21
N PHE A 454 15.82 5.71 -9.01
CA PHE A 454 16.28 4.88 -10.12
C PHE A 454 15.24 3.85 -10.50
N THR A 455 15.15 3.56 -11.78
CA THR A 455 14.42 2.39 -12.29
C THR A 455 15.19 1.66 -13.36
N ILE A 456 15.02 0.35 -13.44
CA ILE A 456 15.31 -0.43 -14.65
C ILE A 456 13.97 -0.61 -15.35
N ASN A 457 13.76 0.14 -16.42
CA ASN A 457 12.58 0.05 -17.27
C ASN A 457 12.90 -0.86 -18.47
N GLY A 458 11.87 -1.45 -19.06
CA GLY A 458 12.07 -2.17 -20.30
C GLY A 458 10.79 -2.71 -20.90
N TRP A 459 10.95 -3.30 -22.08
CA TRP A 459 9.86 -3.74 -22.91
C TRP A 459 10.11 -5.15 -23.43
N VAL A 460 9.10 -6.01 -23.31
CA VAL A 460 9.11 -7.37 -23.85
C VAL A 460 8.38 -7.36 -25.17
N HIS A 461 9.08 -7.77 -26.23
CA HIS A 461 8.53 -7.80 -27.56
C HIS A 461 7.88 -9.15 -27.86
N ARG A 462 6.86 -9.14 -28.69
CA ARG A 462 6.40 -10.33 -29.40
C ARG A 462 7.35 -10.60 -30.56
N LYS A 463 7.83 -11.84 -30.69
CA LYS A 463 8.59 -12.29 -31.85
C LYS A 463 7.73 -12.15 -33.10
N ALA A 464 8.28 -11.58 -34.17
CA ALA A 464 7.60 -11.52 -35.46
C ALA A 464 7.18 -12.94 -35.90
N LYS A 465 5.97 -13.07 -36.46
CA LYS A 465 5.59 -14.30 -37.16
C LYS A 465 6.52 -14.42 -38.37
N GLY A 466 7.39 -15.43 -38.34
CA GLY A 466 8.28 -15.76 -39.45
C GLY A 466 7.54 -16.30 -40.66
#